data_AF-A0AAD7FZ52-F1
#
_entry.id   AF-A0AAD7FZ52-F1
#
_cell.length_a   1.000
_cell.length_b   1.000
_cell.length_c   1.000
_cell.angle_alpha   90.00
_cell.angle_beta   90.00
_cell.angle_gamma   90.00
#
_symmetry.space_group_name_H-M   'P 1'
#
loop_
_entity.id
_entity.type
_entity.pdbx_description
1 polymer ?
#
loop_
_entity_poly.entity_id
_entity_poly.type
_entity_poly.pdbx_seq_one_letter_code
_entity_poly.pdbx_strand_id
1 'polypeptide(L)'
;MPPGAVLLFIHFLLASSVYAQKLTNRTIDDTNGDSVTGAVPVYTPEAVWDGPSCNGCAILPNRAQTFDGTYHAATYNSGLRDMEISMSFTGASPCSSRSLAIKRFAGVAIYVFFILANHVADGITTTTAANFSIDGTYRGTFNHTPSTSTDFEFDALVFAQTGLENATHTLVISTQGPNDIYVNFDYAKYT
;
A
#
# COMPACT_ATOMS: atom_id res chain seq x y z
N MET A 1 -78.58 -5.97 -11.44
CA MET A 1 -77.58 -6.09 -10.35
C MET A 1 -76.81 -7.39 -10.51
N PRO A 2 -75.56 -7.32 -10.98
CA PRO A 2 -74.48 -8.16 -10.47
C PRO A 2 -73.40 -7.29 -9.80
N PRO A 3 -72.60 -7.83 -8.87
CA PRO A 3 -71.62 -7.05 -8.11
C PRO A 3 -70.40 -6.73 -8.96
N GLY A 4 -69.94 -5.47 -8.88
CA GLY A 4 -68.77 -4.98 -9.58
C GLY A 4 -67.48 -5.63 -9.10
N ALA A 5 -66.66 -6.08 -10.06
CA ALA A 5 -65.29 -6.49 -9.81
C ALA A 5 -64.43 -5.22 -9.63
N VAL A 6 -64.00 -4.95 -8.40
CA VAL A 6 -62.99 -3.93 -8.10
C VAL A 6 -61.63 -4.53 -8.40
N LEU A 7 -61.01 -4.10 -9.49
CA LEU A 7 -59.65 -4.48 -9.85
C LEU A 7 -58.68 -3.68 -8.95
N LEU A 8 -58.11 -4.33 -7.94
CA LEU A 8 -57.13 -3.72 -7.04
C LEU A 8 -55.77 -3.64 -7.77
N PHE A 9 -55.44 -2.48 -8.32
CA PHE A 9 -54.10 -2.20 -8.85
C PHE A 9 -53.11 -2.08 -7.68
N ILE A 10 -52.37 -3.14 -7.39
CA ILE A 10 -51.25 -3.10 -6.44
C ILE A 10 -50.09 -2.39 -7.16
N HIS A 11 -49.91 -1.09 -6.90
CA HIS A 11 -48.68 -0.39 -7.22
C HIS A 11 -47.57 -0.90 -6.30
N PHE A 12 -46.78 -1.84 -6.82
CA PHE A 12 -45.53 -2.26 -6.22
C PHE A 12 -44.53 -1.10 -6.34
N LEU A 13 -44.52 -0.21 -5.34
CA LEU A 13 -43.44 0.76 -5.15
C LEU A 13 -42.18 -0.05 -4.84
N LEU A 14 -41.39 -0.36 -5.87
CA LEU A 14 -40.02 -0.83 -5.71
C LEU A 14 -39.23 0.30 -5.04
N ALA A 15 -39.18 0.26 -3.72
CA ALA A 15 -38.24 1.05 -2.94
C ALA A 15 -36.84 0.61 -3.36
N SER A 16 -36.23 1.34 -4.29
CA SER A 16 -34.83 1.19 -4.65
C SER A 16 -34.02 1.61 -3.42
N SER A 17 -33.61 0.62 -2.63
CA SER A 17 -32.65 0.77 -1.55
C SER A 17 -31.34 1.25 -2.16
N VAL A 18 -31.09 2.56 -2.06
CA VAL A 18 -29.79 3.15 -2.39
C VAL A 18 -28.83 2.73 -1.28
N TYR A 19 -28.08 1.65 -1.50
CA TYR A 19 -26.96 1.30 -0.62
C TYR A 19 -25.87 2.36 -0.81
N ALA A 20 -25.70 3.23 0.18
CA ALA A 20 -24.52 4.08 0.27
C ALA A 20 -23.32 3.18 0.55
N GLN A 21 -22.49 2.95 -0.46
CA GLN A 21 -21.27 2.17 -0.33
C GLN A 21 -20.16 3.04 0.25
N LYS A 22 -19.50 2.52 1.29
CA LYS A 22 -18.43 3.21 1.99
C LYS A 22 -17.08 2.60 1.55
N LEU A 23 -16.21 3.41 0.97
CA LEU A 23 -14.80 3.06 0.81
C LEU A 23 -14.24 2.72 2.19
N THR A 24 -13.64 1.55 2.33
CA THR A 24 -13.09 1.07 3.59
C THR A 24 -11.58 1.08 3.49
N ASN A 25 -10.94 1.91 4.30
CA ASN A 25 -9.48 1.92 4.38
C ASN A 25 -9.01 0.61 5.00
N ARG A 26 -8.11 -0.08 4.29
CA ARG A 26 -7.43 -1.30 4.71
C ARG A 26 -5.94 -1.05 4.71
N THR A 27 -5.20 -1.84 5.48
CA THR A 27 -3.74 -1.72 5.60
C THR A 27 -3.06 -3.01 5.21
N ILE A 28 -1.81 -2.89 4.77
CA ILE A 28 -0.84 -3.98 4.66
C ILE A 28 0.36 -3.54 5.49
N ASP A 29 0.53 -4.15 6.64
CA ASP A 29 1.67 -3.94 7.53
C ASP A 29 2.89 -4.74 7.04
N ASP A 30 4.10 -4.25 7.31
CA ASP A 30 5.35 -4.90 6.90
C ASP A 30 5.50 -6.32 7.47
N THR A 31 5.01 -6.54 8.69
CA THR A 31 5.21 -7.78 9.45
C THR A 31 3.89 -8.55 9.62
N ASN A 32 2.81 -7.87 9.97
CA ASN A 32 1.50 -8.46 10.25
C ASN A 32 0.65 -8.62 8.98
N GLY A 33 1.06 -8.02 7.87
CA GLY A 33 0.45 -8.18 6.57
C GLY A 33 -0.89 -7.48 6.38
N ASP A 34 -1.64 -7.97 5.41
CA ASP A 34 -2.92 -7.41 5.01
C ASP A 34 -4.01 -7.58 6.08
N SER A 35 -4.64 -6.47 6.48
CA SER A 35 -5.68 -6.41 7.51
C SER A 35 -6.92 -7.27 7.28
N VAL A 36 -7.13 -7.79 6.06
CA VAL A 36 -8.30 -8.60 5.68
C VAL A 36 -7.92 -10.08 5.51
N THR A 37 -6.80 -10.35 4.87
CA THR A 37 -6.36 -11.69 4.46
C THR A 37 -5.24 -12.25 5.33
N GLY A 38 -4.51 -11.40 6.05
CA GLY A 38 -3.29 -11.74 6.77
C GLY A 38 -2.09 -12.05 5.87
N ALA A 39 -2.20 -11.80 4.56
CA ALA A 39 -1.10 -12.01 3.63
C ALA A 39 0.03 -11.01 3.91
N VAL A 40 1.21 -11.51 4.24
CA VAL A 40 2.40 -10.69 4.50
C VAL A 40 3.13 -10.34 3.21
N PRO A 41 3.81 -9.17 3.14
CA PRO A 41 4.69 -8.85 2.02
C PRO A 41 5.80 -9.90 1.86
N VAL A 42 6.21 -10.12 0.61
CA VAL A 42 7.34 -10.99 0.28
C VAL A 42 8.55 -10.12 -0.05
N TYR A 43 9.64 -10.36 0.68
CA TYR A 43 10.89 -9.63 0.57
C TYR A 43 11.95 -10.47 -0.14
N THR A 44 12.58 -9.93 -1.19
CA THR A 44 13.58 -10.63 -1.99
C THR A 44 14.85 -9.78 -2.15
N PRO A 45 16.06 -10.37 -2.04
CA PRO A 45 16.33 -11.68 -1.43
C PRO A 45 16.05 -11.66 0.07
N GLU A 46 15.34 -12.65 0.61
CA GLU A 46 14.87 -12.67 2.01
C GLU A 46 15.98 -12.35 3.04
N ALA A 47 17.18 -12.91 2.84
CA ALA A 47 18.28 -12.84 3.80
C ALA A 47 18.87 -11.44 4.06
N VAL A 48 18.51 -10.41 3.28
CA VAL A 48 19.04 -9.04 3.47
C VAL A 48 18.06 -8.12 4.19
N TRP A 49 16.82 -8.58 4.41
CA TRP A 49 15.78 -7.80 5.05
C TRP A 49 15.72 -8.11 6.53
N ASP A 50 15.76 -7.05 7.31
CA ASP A 50 15.80 -7.11 8.76
C ASP A 50 14.66 -6.28 9.35
N GLY A 51 14.11 -6.80 10.44
CA GLY A 51 13.08 -6.14 11.21
C GLY A 51 13.63 -5.27 12.34
N PRO A 52 12.74 -4.77 13.22
CA PRO A 52 13.12 -3.90 14.32
C PRO A 52 14.03 -4.55 15.36
N SER A 53 14.10 -5.88 15.40
CA SER A 53 14.95 -6.68 16.30
C SER A 53 16.36 -6.96 15.78
N CYS A 54 16.78 -6.31 14.70
CA CYS A 54 18.12 -6.48 14.15
C CYS A 54 19.23 -6.16 15.15
N ASN A 55 20.10 -7.13 15.41
CA ASN A 55 21.29 -6.95 16.23
C ASN A 55 22.46 -6.53 15.34
N GLY A 56 22.89 -5.28 15.45
CA GLY A 56 24.02 -4.73 14.69
C GLY A 56 23.63 -3.82 13.51
N CYS A 57 22.33 -3.62 13.26
CA CYS A 57 21.89 -2.59 12.33
C CYS A 57 22.25 -1.19 12.87
N ALA A 58 22.84 -0.37 12.02
CA ALA A 58 23.18 1.01 12.35
C ALA A 58 21.95 1.93 12.40
N ILE A 59 20.92 1.61 11.60
CA ILE A 59 19.70 2.39 11.46
C ILE A 59 18.58 1.67 12.22
N LEU A 60 18.15 2.26 13.34
CA LEU A 60 17.12 1.70 14.22
C LEU A 60 16.08 2.78 14.56
N PRO A 61 15.03 2.97 13.73
CA PRO A 61 13.93 3.85 14.04
C PRO A 61 13.22 3.49 15.36
N ASN A 62 12.64 4.50 16.00
CA ASN A 62 11.84 4.31 17.20
C ASN A 62 10.54 3.58 16.87
N ARG A 63 10.44 2.31 17.32
CA ARG A 63 9.25 1.46 17.14
C ARG A 63 7.94 2.07 17.65
N ALA A 64 8.00 2.96 18.65
CA ALA A 64 6.79 3.61 19.15
C ALA A 64 6.16 4.58 18.15
N GLN A 65 6.86 4.90 17.06
CA GLN A 65 6.42 5.81 16.00
C GLN A 65 6.14 5.09 14.68
N THR A 66 6.39 3.78 14.60
CA THR A 66 6.10 2.98 13.39
C THR A 66 4.69 2.43 13.44
N PHE A 67 4.17 2.03 12.29
CA PHE A 67 2.88 1.38 12.23
C PHE A 67 2.96 0.00 12.88
N ASP A 68 2.05 -0.26 13.82
CA ASP A 68 1.99 -1.48 14.65
C ASP A 68 3.32 -1.92 15.32
N GLY A 69 4.28 -0.99 15.46
CA GLY A 69 5.56 -1.22 16.14
C GLY A 69 6.57 -2.05 15.34
N THR A 70 6.32 -2.25 14.04
CA THR A 70 7.15 -3.03 13.12
C THR A 70 7.66 -2.18 11.95
N TYR A 71 8.62 -2.73 11.21
CA TYR A 71 9.12 -2.24 9.92
C TYR A 71 10.08 -3.31 9.34
N HIS A 72 10.25 -3.33 8.02
CA HIS A 72 11.28 -4.14 7.35
C HIS A 72 12.21 -3.24 6.55
N ALA A 73 13.51 -3.37 6.81
CA ALA A 73 14.53 -2.55 6.22
C ALA A 73 15.69 -3.36 5.66
N ALA A 74 16.35 -2.79 4.65
CA ALA A 74 17.52 -3.39 4.02
C ALA A 74 18.34 -2.33 3.29
N THR A 75 19.64 -2.61 3.13
CA THR A 75 20.53 -1.78 2.31
C THR A 75 20.89 -2.53 1.04
N TYR A 76 20.38 -2.03 -0.08
CA TYR A 76 20.80 -2.45 -1.41
C TYR A 76 22.26 -2.09 -1.65
N ASN A 77 22.98 -2.96 -2.34
CA ASN A 77 24.28 -2.69 -2.96
C ASN A 77 24.34 -3.40 -4.31
N SER A 78 25.24 -2.96 -5.20
CA SER A 78 25.34 -3.48 -6.57
C SER A 78 25.62 -4.99 -6.68
N GLY A 79 26.13 -5.63 -5.62
CA GLY A 79 26.35 -7.07 -5.56
C GLY A 79 25.05 -7.89 -5.47
N LEU A 80 23.96 -7.31 -4.98
CA LEU A 80 22.65 -7.97 -4.85
C LEU A 80 21.90 -8.08 -6.17
N ARG A 81 22.28 -7.26 -7.18
CA ARG A 81 21.59 -7.05 -8.46
C ARG A 81 20.27 -6.30 -8.31
N ASP A 82 19.40 -6.79 -7.44
CA ASP A 82 18.07 -6.23 -7.17
C ASP A 82 17.58 -6.59 -5.75
N MET A 83 16.67 -5.75 -5.26
CA MET A 83 15.90 -5.98 -4.03
C MET A 83 14.44 -5.62 -4.31
N GLU A 84 13.52 -6.43 -3.79
CA GLU A 84 12.09 -6.25 -4.03
C GLU A 84 11.24 -6.50 -2.78
N ILE A 85 10.14 -5.75 -2.69
CA ILE A 85 9.00 -6.02 -1.81
C ILE A 85 7.79 -6.22 -2.72
N SER A 86 7.13 -7.37 -2.61
CA SER A 86 5.91 -7.66 -3.36
C SER A 86 4.73 -7.92 -2.42
N MET A 87 3.58 -7.36 -2.76
CA MET A 87 2.36 -7.52 -1.97
C MET A 87 1.14 -7.48 -2.89
N SER A 88 0.12 -8.26 -2.53
CA SER A 88 -1.16 -8.28 -3.24
C SER A 88 -2.24 -7.58 -2.42
N PHE A 89 -3.09 -6.82 -3.10
CA PHE A 89 -4.25 -6.16 -2.49
C PHE A 89 -5.46 -6.30 -3.41
N THR A 90 -6.65 -6.42 -2.83
CA THR A 90 -7.89 -6.52 -3.58
C THR A 90 -8.81 -5.39 -3.18
N GLY A 91 -9.21 -4.59 -4.16
CA GLY A 91 -10.17 -3.50 -3.97
C GLY A 91 -11.40 -3.90 -3.17
N ALA A 92 -11.85 -3.00 -2.29
CA ALA A 92 -13.08 -3.23 -1.52
C ALA A 92 -14.34 -2.72 -2.23
N SER A 93 -14.26 -2.27 -3.50
CA SER A 93 -15.45 -1.68 -4.15
C SER A 93 -16.49 -2.77 -4.44
N PRO A 94 -17.69 -2.74 -3.84
CA PRO A 94 -18.71 -3.73 -4.13
C PRO A 94 -19.43 -3.34 -5.43
N CYS A 95 -19.25 -4.14 -6.47
CA CYS A 95 -20.04 -4.15 -7.70
C CYS A 95 -19.75 -3.07 -8.77
N SER A 96 -19.37 -3.61 -9.93
CA SER A 96 -19.74 -3.17 -11.27
C SER A 96 -21.27 -3.12 -11.45
N SER A 97 -21.96 -2.16 -10.85
CA SER A 97 -23.38 -1.94 -11.17
C SER A 97 -23.47 -1.37 -12.59
N ARG A 98 -24.06 -2.15 -13.51
CA ARG A 98 -24.45 -1.75 -14.88
C ARG A 98 -25.58 -0.72 -14.88
N SER A 99 -25.47 0.35 -14.08
CA SER A 99 -26.38 1.48 -14.15
C SER A 99 -25.73 2.54 -15.05
N LEU A 100 -26.29 2.68 -16.25
CA LEU A 100 -25.97 3.76 -17.17
C LEU A 100 -26.09 5.10 -16.42
N ALA A 101 -25.09 5.97 -16.59
CA ALA A 101 -25.02 7.33 -16.05
C ALA A 101 -24.88 7.44 -14.52
N ILE A 102 -23.68 7.20 -14.01
CA ILE A 102 -22.79 8.20 -13.36
C ILE A 102 -21.51 7.40 -13.04
N LYS A 103 -20.40 7.69 -13.74
CA LYS A 103 -19.07 7.14 -13.40
C LYS A 103 -18.58 7.85 -12.14
N ARG A 104 -19.17 7.52 -10.98
CA ARG A 104 -18.57 7.87 -9.68
C ARG A 104 -17.22 7.15 -9.66
N PHE A 105 -16.13 7.82 -9.31
CA PHE A 105 -14.80 7.22 -9.24
C PHE A 105 -14.81 6.06 -8.23
N ALA A 106 -15.13 4.85 -8.70
CA ALA A 106 -15.13 3.60 -7.97
C ALA A 106 -13.85 2.85 -8.34
N GLY A 107 -12.72 3.49 -8.05
CA GLY A 107 -11.40 2.92 -8.29
C GLY A 107 -10.71 2.63 -6.97
N VAL A 108 -9.91 1.58 -6.96
CA VAL A 108 -9.04 1.24 -5.85
C VAL A 108 -7.91 2.27 -5.80
N ALA A 109 -7.50 2.63 -4.60
CA ALA A 109 -6.32 3.42 -4.37
C ALA A 109 -5.34 2.65 -3.49
N ILE A 110 -4.05 2.88 -3.67
CA ILE A 110 -2.98 2.39 -2.80
C ILE A 110 -2.01 3.54 -2.49
N TYR A 111 -1.56 3.57 -1.24
CA TYR A 111 -0.62 4.55 -0.68
C TYR A 111 0.45 3.77 0.09
N VAL A 112 1.72 4.03 -0.18
CA VAL A 112 2.86 3.32 0.44
C VAL A 112 3.62 4.29 1.32
N PHE A 113 3.94 3.86 2.54
CA PHE A 113 4.61 4.67 3.54
C PHE A 113 5.93 4.02 3.97
N PHE A 114 7.00 4.80 3.88
CA PHE A 114 8.32 4.42 4.36
C PHE A 114 8.70 5.20 5.60
N ILE A 115 9.76 4.75 6.27
CA ILE A 115 10.49 5.53 7.28
C ILE A 115 11.79 6.00 6.64
N LEU A 116 11.93 7.30 6.42
CA LEU A 116 13.14 7.86 5.80
C LEU A 116 14.16 8.24 6.87
N ALA A 117 15.40 7.82 6.68
CA ALA A 117 16.52 8.22 7.52
C ALA A 117 17.21 9.44 6.92
N ASN A 118 17.64 10.37 7.77
CA ASN A 118 18.52 11.47 7.38
C ASN A 118 19.98 11.14 7.75
N HIS A 119 20.62 11.87 8.65
CA HIS A 119 21.96 11.57 9.11
C HIS A 119 21.93 10.66 10.35
N VAL A 120 22.55 9.49 10.26
CA VAL A 120 22.69 8.56 11.39
C VAL A 120 24.12 8.55 11.93
N ALA A 121 25.11 8.32 11.06
CA ALA A 121 26.53 8.44 11.35
C ALA A 121 27.32 8.53 10.04
N ASP A 122 28.57 8.94 10.12
CA ASP A 122 29.47 8.97 8.97
C ASP A 122 29.69 7.57 8.39
N GLY A 123 29.57 7.45 7.06
CA GLY A 123 29.72 6.18 6.34
C GLY A 123 28.48 5.28 6.36
N ILE A 124 27.38 5.72 6.96
CA ILE A 124 26.10 4.99 6.92
C ILE A 124 25.24 5.49 5.76
N THR A 125 24.85 4.59 4.86
CA THR A 125 23.96 4.88 3.75
C THR A 125 22.53 5.10 4.25
N THR A 126 21.97 6.28 4.00
CA THR A 126 20.58 6.62 4.35
C THR A 126 19.77 7.14 3.16
N THR A 127 20.39 7.26 1.99
CA THR A 127 19.70 7.57 0.72
C THR A 127 18.68 6.48 0.41
N THR A 128 17.45 6.87 0.11
CA THR A 128 16.37 5.94 -0.22
C THR A 128 15.90 6.17 -1.65
N ALA A 129 15.84 5.10 -2.44
CA ALA A 129 15.30 5.13 -3.78
C ALA A 129 14.56 3.82 -4.08
N ALA A 130 13.40 3.93 -4.73
CA ALA A 130 12.56 2.79 -5.06
C ALA A 130 11.74 3.06 -6.32
N ASN A 131 11.53 2.01 -7.11
CA ASN A 131 10.64 1.98 -8.25
C ASN A 131 9.36 1.23 -7.89
N PHE A 132 8.24 1.67 -8.43
CA PHE A 132 6.94 1.09 -8.15
C PHE A 132 6.32 0.58 -9.45
N SER A 133 5.83 -0.66 -9.42
CA SER A 133 5.04 -1.23 -10.49
C SER A 133 3.77 -1.86 -9.93
N ILE A 134 2.68 -1.76 -10.70
CA ILE A 134 1.42 -2.43 -10.39
C ILE A 134 1.09 -3.34 -11.57
N ASP A 135 0.87 -4.62 -11.28
CA ASP A 135 0.58 -5.67 -12.25
C ASP A 135 1.65 -5.73 -13.37
N GLY A 136 2.92 -5.66 -12.96
CA GLY A 136 4.08 -5.67 -13.86
C GLY A 136 4.26 -4.40 -14.70
N THR A 137 3.39 -3.39 -14.53
CA THR A 137 3.52 -2.14 -15.26
C THR A 137 4.11 -1.05 -14.35
N TYR A 138 5.21 -0.44 -14.79
CA TYR A 138 5.83 0.68 -14.08
C TYR A 138 4.84 1.84 -13.83
N ARG A 139 4.89 2.43 -12.63
CA ARG A 139 4.01 3.51 -12.17
C ARG A 139 4.75 4.73 -11.65
N GLY A 140 6.03 4.59 -11.32
CA GLY A 140 6.82 5.72 -10.88
C GLY A 140 8.04 5.30 -10.06
N THR A 141 8.75 6.30 -9.58
CA THR A 141 9.93 6.15 -8.74
C THR A 141 9.87 7.18 -7.62
N PHE A 142 10.57 6.88 -6.54
CA PHE A 142 10.78 7.76 -5.40
C PHE A 142 12.28 7.88 -5.13
N ASN A 143 12.72 9.07 -4.73
CA ASN A 143 14.08 9.32 -4.31
C ASN A 143 14.10 10.32 -3.14
N HIS A 144 14.79 9.95 -2.07
CA HIS A 144 15.05 10.77 -0.90
C HIS A 144 16.54 11.03 -0.78
N THR A 145 16.90 12.30 -0.72
CA THR A 145 18.27 12.75 -0.45
C THR A 145 18.36 13.16 1.02
N PRO A 146 19.15 12.45 1.84
CA PRO A 146 19.29 12.74 3.27
C PRO A 146 19.75 14.17 3.53
N SER A 147 19.14 14.81 4.52
CA SER A 147 19.62 16.07 5.08
C SER A 147 20.65 15.83 6.17
N THR A 148 21.18 16.92 6.75
CA THR A 148 22.05 16.85 7.93
C THR A 148 21.29 16.65 9.25
N SER A 149 19.95 16.61 9.23
CA SER A 149 19.16 16.34 10.43
C SER A 149 19.40 14.91 10.91
N THR A 150 19.31 14.66 12.21
CA THR A 150 19.31 13.30 12.77
C THR A 150 17.91 12.69 12.85
N ASP A 151 16.90 13.43 12.40
CA ASP A 151 15.50 13.01 12.51
C ASP A 151 15.14 11.96 11.45
N PHE A 152 14.31 11.02 11.88
CA PHE A 152 13.60 10.09 10.99
C PHE A 152 12.27 10.71 10.56
N GLU A 153 11.91 10.49 9.30
CA GLU A 153 10.61 10.88 8.75
C GLU A 153 9.71 9.65 8.68
N PHE A 154 8.83 9.52 9.68
CA PHE A 154 7.80 8.48 9.74
C PHE A 154 6.59 8.87 8.89
N ASP A 155 5.75 7.89 8.52
CA ASP A 155 4.57 8.10 7.67
C ASP A 155 4.89 8.83 6.34
N ALA A 156 6.10 8.65 5.81
CA ALA A 156 6.52 9.32 4.59
C ALA A 156 5.84 8.67 3.38
N LEU A 157 4.91 9.37 2.73
CA LEU A 157 4.23 8.90 1.53
C LEU A 157 5.20 8.86 0.35
N VAL A 158 5.65 7.66 -0.03
CA VAL A 158 6.61 7.46 -1.12
C VAL A 158 5.96 7.11 -2.45
N PHE A 159 4.75 6.57 -2.42
CA PHE A 159 4.01 6.24 -3.63
C PHE A 159 2.50 6.29 -3.39
N ALA A 160 1.77 6.77 -4.39
CA ALA A 160 0.32 6.75 -4.41
C ALA A 160 -0.20 6.48 -5.82
N GLN A 161 -1.16 5.58 -5.94
CA GLN A 161 -1.89 5.35 -7.17
C GLN A 161 -3.38 5.29 -6.86
N THR A 162 -4.17 6.05 -7.62
CA THR A 162 -5.64 6.05 -7.52
C THR A 162 -6.26 5.61 -8.83
N GLY A 163 -7.55 5.28 -8.81
CA GLY A 163 -8.29 4.95 -10.03
C GLY A 163 -7.93 3.58 -10.62
N LEU A 164 -7.39 2.68 -9.81
CA LEU A 164 -7.16 1.30 -10.19
C LEU A 164 -8.50 0.57 -10.36
N GLU A 165 -8.50 -0.49 -11.18
CA GLU A 165 -9.69 -1.32 -11.33
C GLU A 165 -10.05 -1.99 -10.00
N ASN A 166 -11.31 -2.36 -9.83
CA ASN A 166 -11.69 -3.13 -8.66
C ASN A 166 -11.39 -4.62 -8.89
N ALA A 167 -10.11 -4.94 -8.79
CA ALA A 167 -9.58 -6.29 -8.95
C ALA A 167 -8.49 -6.55 -7.90
N THR A 168 -7.93 -7.75 -7.93
CA THR A 168 -6.68 -8.04 -7.23
C THR A 168 -5.54 -7.45 -8.03
N HIS A 169 -4.70 -6.68 -7.35
CA HIS A 169 -3.51 -6.06 -7.88
C HIS A 169 -2.28 -6.58 -7.16
N THR A 170 -1.14 -6.58 -7.86
CA THR A 170 0.17 -6.84 -7.26
C THR A 170 1.00 -5.58 -7.34
N LEU A 171 1.38 -5.04 -6.19
CA LEU A 171 2.38 -3.98 -6.06
C LEU A 171 3.76 -4.64 -5.93
N VAL A 172 4.71 -4.18 -6.74
CA VAL A 172 6.14 -4.48 -6.58
C VAL A 172 6.88 -3.18 -6.38
N ILE A 173 7.62 -3.12 -5.28
CA ILE A 173 8.56 -2.06 -4.93
C ILE A 173 9.94 -2.63 -5.20
N SER A 174 10.74 -2.02 -6.08
CA SER A 174 12.06 -2.54 -6.44
C SER A 174 13.15 -1.49 -6.33
N THR A 175 14.34 -1.94 -5.93
CA THR A 175 15.54 -1.12 -5.81
C THR A 175 16.68 -1.80 -6.55
N GLN A 176 17.32 -1.03 -7.42
CA GLN A 176 18.46 -1.46 -8.25
C GLN A 176 19.30 -0.23 -8.58
N GLY A 177 20.57 -0.43 -8.92
CA GLY A 177 21.45 0.65 -9.36
C GLY A 177 22.91 0.47 -8.97
N PRO A 178 23.76 1.48 -9.23
CA PRO A 178 25.18 1.42 -8.94
C PRO A 178 25.54 1.78 -7.49
N ASN A 179 24.65 2.48 -6.78
CA ASN A 179 24.90 3.01 -5.45
C ASN A 179 24.22 2.17 -4.38
N ASP A 180 24.72 2.26 -3.16
CA ASP A 180 24.04 1.69 -2.01
C ASP A 180 22.79 2.51 -1.69
N ILE A 181 21.69 1.83 -1.39
CA ILE A 181 20.38 2.46 -1.15
C ILE A 181 19.71 1.79 0.04
N TYR A 182 19.32 2.59 1.03
CA TYR A 182 18.58 2.13 2.20
C TYR A 182 17.08 2.18 1.92
N VAL A 183 16.38 1.07 2.12
CA VAL A 183 14.92 0.96 1.99
C VAL A 183 14.35 0.53 3.34
N ASN A 184 13.28 1.18 3.77
CA ASN A 184 12.60 0.87 5.03
C ASN A 184 11.09 1.00 4.85
N PHE A 185 10.43 -0.13 4.67
CA PHE A 185 9.00 -0.23 4.49
C PHE A 185 8.30 -0.40 5.85
N ASP A 186 7.30 0.45 6.09
CA ASP A 186 6.50 0.45 7.32
C ASP A 186 5.11 -0.15 7.03
N TYR A 187 4.34 0.49 6.15
CA TYR A 187 3.03 -0.05 5.77
C TYR A 187 2.49 0.55 4.47
N ALA A 188 1.43 -0.06 3.94
CA ALA A 188 0.61 0.49 2.86
C ALA A 188 -0.86 0.61 3.29
N LYS A 189 -1.59 1.55 2.69
CA LYS A 189 -3.04 1.74 2.82
C LYS A 189 -3.72 1.59 1.47
N TYR A 190 -4.86 0.90 1.43
CA TYR A 190 -5.67 0.79 0.22
C TYR A 190 -7.18 0.83 0.50
N THR A 191 -7.98 0.98 -0.56
CA THR A 191 -9.45 1.16 -0.49
C THR A 191 -10.23 0.23 -1.40
#